data_AF-A0A0A2G5J6-F1
#
_entry.id   AF-A0A0A2G5J6-F1
#
_cell.length_a   1.000
_cell.length_b   1.000
_cell.length_c   1.000
_cell.angle_alpha   90.00
_cell.angle_beta   90.00
_cell.angle_gamma   90.00
#
_symmetry.space_group_name_H-M   'P 1'
#
loop_
_entity.id
_entity.type
_entity.pdbx_description
1 polymer ?
#
loop_
_entity_poly.entity_id
_entity_poly.type
_entity_poly.pdbx_seq_one_letter_code
_entity_poly.pdbx_strand_id
1 'polypeptide(L)'
;MKAKGTILGLFVALMAMFTAYTAGAQHQVKLTTAKKVDAILDMNINANGAFTVEGATLSAENQYKLTDAQGNIVIKGDVRSLVCSKLELTALDVTQAPSLTSLYCEENELKALDVKQNEKLKILHCFKNQIRKLKVDENEALEELFCYDNPLYTLDLSENKKLRWVSCSASKIGRLKVAQDGALETILCSQNELKGAGMQRLLRSLPNRKSMALKGKLMVINNSETPDGNIFSSNEASIAEERGWLPREWNKEQDKWIDYAGTEPTVGKGIMTLTTSKKKGETLTMTLGASDCVNIELFEIEGAEEVSAQEGIITFRLTDEQGRITIKGDLSYFVCINDDITALDVSKNPQLGQLVCSVNALKTIDVRALPYLETLDCYGNKLSTLDVSHNALLSSLMCGKNELSSLDVRANTELEYLYCDGNRLSEVDLSANPELEVFDCSYNQITALDFSHNPDVRSVACAQNNINERAMDALIASLSNRSDEEKKGDLLVVDKRDSKDKNVCLKRQVATARQKGWMPKELKRVGDNFQWVDFEGTDVAIDEVLAQESATIVAIYSVDGRRLNGMQEGVNIVRLSNGKVRKVIYRK
;
A
#
# COMPACT_ATOMS: atom_id res chain seq x y z
N MET A 1 -98.00 -7.88 24.80
CA MET A 1 -97.63 -7.58 23.40
C MET A 1 -96.26 -6.92 23.41
N LYS A 2 -95.29 -7.53 22.71
CA LYS A 2 -94.04 -7.02 22.08
C LYS A 2 -93.22 -5.92 22.79
N ALA A 3 -91.88 -5.88 22.76
CA ALA A 3 -90.78 -6.80 22.44
C ALA A 3 -89.47 -5.96 22.57
N LYS A 4 -88.42 -6.56 23.16
CA LYS A 4 -86.98 -6.67 22.74
C LYS A 4 -86.23 -5.42 22.20
N GLY A 5 -84.94 -5.16 22.46
CA GLY A 5 -83.81 -5.85 23.12
C GLY A 5 -82.49 -5.03 22.89
N THR A 6 -81.54 -4.95 23.83
CA THR A 6 -80.27 -5.76 23.92
C THR A 6 -79.14 -5.20 23.02
N ILE A 7 -78.09 -4.48 23.51
CA ILE A 7 -76.80 -4.88 24.14
C ILE A 7 -75.57 -4.94 23.16
N LEU A 8 -74.45 -4.34 23.62
CA LEU A 8 -72.99 -4.56 23.38
C LEU A 8 -72.32 -4.47 22.00
N GLY A 9 -71.14 -3.84 22.00
CA GLY A 9 -69.96 -4.37 21.30
C GLY A 9 -68.92 -3.34 20.83
N LEU A 10 -67.92 -3.02 21.67
CA LEU A 10 -66.64 -2.38 21.30
C LEU A 10 -65.95 -3.15 20.15
N PHE A 11 -65.23 -2.46 19.24
CA PHE A 11 -63.76 -2.59 19.08
C PHE A 11 -63.20 -1.59 18.06
N VAL A 12 -61.95 -1.22 18.34
CA VAL A 12 -61.06 -0.22 17.76
C VAL A 12 -60.75 -0.46 16.27
N ALA A 13 -60.72 0.61 15.46
CA ALA A 13 -60.09 0.60 14.13
C ALA A 13 -59.19 1.83 13.94
N LEU A 14 -57.89 1.50 13.91
CA LEU A 14 -56.67 2.22 13.57
C LEU A 14 -56.76 3.64 12.98
N MET A 15 -56.10 4.58 13.67
CA MET A 15 -55.48 5.75 13.05
C MET A 15 -54.37 5.32 12.10
N ALA A 16 -54.49 5.70 10.84
CA ALA A 16 -53.39 5.74 9.90
C ALA A 16 -52.39 6.84 10.33
N MET A 17 -51.25 6.45 10.88
CA MET A 17 -50.05 7.29 10.88
C MET A 17 -49.17 6.84 9.72
N PHE A 18 -49.29 7.55 8.60
CA PHE A 18 -48.19 7.66 7.65
C PHE A 18 -47.05 8.41 8.36
N THR A 19 -46.06 7.68 8.85
CA THR A 19 -44.77 8.28 9.18
C THR A 19 -44.06 8.65 7.89
N ALA A 20 -43.56 9.88 7.86
CA ALA A 20 -42.80 10.43 6.76
C ALA A 20 -41.58 9.53 6.47
N TYR A 21 -41.57 8.97 5.27
CA TYR A 21 -40.42 8.27 4.71
C TYR A 21 -39.42 9.35 4.26
N THR A 22 -38.55 9.79 5.16
CA THR A 22 -37.35 10.49 4.74
C THR A 22 -36.43 9.46 4.08
N ALA A 23 -36.01 9.73 2.85
CA ALA A 23 -35.03 8.92 2.12
C ALA A 23 -33.63 9.06 2.78
N GLY A 24 -33.49 8.51 3.99
CA GLY A 24 -32.20 8.17 4.57
C GLY A 24 -31.76 6.81 4.03
N ALA A 25 -30.47 6.63 3.78
CA ALA A 25 -29.92 5.34 3.35
C ALA A 25 -30.46 4.23 4.26
N GLN A 26 -31.16 3.26 3.67
CA GLN A 26 -31.78 2.19 4.43
C GLN A 26 -30.67 1.28 4.96
N HIS A 27 -30.45 1.27 6.29
CA HIS A 27 -29.46 0.40 6.92
C HIS A 27 -29.77 -1.05 6.56
N GLN A 28 -28.75 -1.77 6.07
CA GLN A 28 -28.91 -3.14 5.62
C GLN A 28 -27.58 -3.90 5.62
N VAL A 29 -27.69 -5.22 5.66
CA VAL A 29 -26.62 -6.18 5.37
C VAL A 29 -27.07 -7.06 4.22
N LYS A 30 -26.19 -7.34 3.26
CA LYS A 30 -26.46 -8.26 2.16
C LYS A 30 -25.54 -9.46 2.24
N LEU A 31 -26.09 -10.64 2.01
CA LEU A 31 -25.38 -11.90 1.99
C LEU A 31 -25.71 -12.65 0.69
N THR A 32 -24.73 -13.36 0.14
CA THR A 32 -24.95 -14.29 -0.97
C THR A 32 -24.36 -15.64 -0.62
N THR A 33 -25.20 -16.67 -0.54
CA THR A 33 -24.80 -18.06 -0.24
C THR A 33 -24.83 -18.95 -1.48
N ALA A 34 -23.93 -19.93 -1.55
CA ALA A 34 -23.97 -21.00 -2.55
C ALA A 34 -25.01 -22.10 -2.22
N LYS A 35 -25.61 -22.07 -1.03
CA LYS A 35 -26.63 -23.05 -0.61
C LYS A 35 -27.88 -22.95 -1.49
N LYS A 36 -28.54 -24.10 -1.65
CA LYS A 36 -29.77 -24.22 -2.45
C LYS A 36 -30.99 -23.74 -1.65
N VAL A 37 -32.03 -23.31 -2.38
CA VAL A 37 -33.36 -23.04 -1.81
C VAL A 37 -33.78 -24.17 -0.87
N ASP A 38 -34.50 -23.80 0.19
CA ASP A 38 -34.91 -24.65 1.31
C ASP A 38 -33.80 -25.04 2.29
N ALA A 39 -32.53 -24.69 2.05
CA ALA A 39 -31.48 -24.83 3.05
C ALA A 39 -31.80 -24.02 4.31
N ILE A 40 -31.46 -24.58 5.48
CA ILE A 40 -31.57 -23.90 6.76
C ILE A 40 -30.27 -23.17 7.04
N LEU A 41 -30.39 -21.88 7.33
CA LEU A 41 -29.29 -20.97 7.62
C LEU A 41 -29.38 -20.57 9.09
N ASP A 42 -28.40 -20.97 9.88
CA ASP A 42 -28.29 -20.54 11.28
C ASP A 42 -27.70 -19.12 11.29
N MET A 43 -28.56 -18.11 11.43
CA MET A 43 -28.19 -16.71 11.51
C MET A 43 -28.71 -16.09 12.81
N ASN A 44 -27.81 -15.57 13.63
CA ASN A 44 -28.17 -14.76 14.80
C ASN A 44 -28.06 -13.28 14.44
N ILE A 45 -29.19 -12.57 14.46
CA ILE A 45 -29.29 -11.17 14.07
C ILE A 45 -29.78 -10.38 15.28
N ASN A 46 -28.97 -9.43 15.74
CA ASN A 46 -29.35 -8.46 16.75
C ASN A 46 -29.31 -7.07 16.13
N ALA A 47 -30.42 -6.34 16.19
CA ALA A 47 -30.56 -5.00 15.63
C ALA A 47 -31.06 -4.01 16.69
N ASN A 48 -30.71 -2.73 16.52
CA ASN A 48 -31.30 -1.66 17.31
C ASN A 48 -32.72 -1.39 16.79
N GLY A 49 -33.68 -2.18 17.28
CA GLY A 49 -35.08 -2.10 16.88
C GLY A 49 -35.50 -3.17 15.88
N ALA A 50 -36.57 -2.88 15.14
CA ALA A 50 -37.13 -3.83 14.19
C ALA A 50 -36.21 -4.05 12.99
N PHE A 51 -36.17 -5.28 12.50
CA PHE A 51 -35.51 -5.65 11.26
C PHE A 51 -36.38 -6.62 10.46
N THR A 52 -36.09 -6.76 9.18
CA THR A 52 -36.72 -7.75 8.29
C THR A 52 -35.64 -8.49 7.51
N VAL A 53 -35.92 -9.74 7.13
CA VAL A 53 -35.03 -10.54 6.27
C VAL A 53 -35.76 -10.85 4.97
N GLU A 54 -35.18 -10.44 3.86
CA GLU A 54 -35.62 -10.77 2.50
C GLU A 54 -34.74 -11.89 1.94
N GLY A 55 -35.33 -12.75 1.11
CA GLY A 55 -34.64 -13.91 0.52
C GLY A 55 -34.51 -15.13 1.43
N ALA A 56 -34.92 -15.03 2.69
CA ALA A 56 -35.08 -16.17 3.60
C ALA A 56 -36.24 -15.92 4.59
N THR A 57 -36.88 -16.99 5.05
CA THR A 57 -37.99 -16.93 6.01
C THR A 57 -37.62 -17.62 7.32
N LEU A 58 -37.93 -16.99 8.45
CA LEU A 58 -37.69 -17.58 9.77
C LEU A 58 -38.49 -18.89 9.93
N SER A 59 -37.81 -20.01 10.14
CA SER A 59 -38.40 -21.33 10.35
C SER A 59 -38.32 -21.80 11.80
N ALA A 60 -37.32 -21.35 12.56
CA ALA A 60 -37.17 -21.53 13.99
C ALA A 60 -36.28 -20.41 14.58
N GLU A 61 -36.05 -20.41 15.89
CA GLU A 61 -35.18 -19.41 16.54
C GLU A 61 -33.79 -19.38 15.88
N ASN A 62 -33.40 -18.23 15.33
CA ASN A 62 -32.16 -18.03 14.55
C ASN A 62 -32.01 -18.91 13.30
N GLN A 63 -33.03 -19.65 12.89
CA GLN A 63 -32.99 -20.51 11.71
C GLN A 63 -33.82 -19.90 10.59
N TYR A 64 -33.16 -19.55 9.50
CA TYR A 64 -33.79 -18.97 8.32
C TYR A 64 -33.74 -19.96 7.18
N LYS A 65 -34.92 -20.34 6.69
CA LYS A 65 -35.05 -21.17 5.50
C LYS A 65 -34.87 -20.30 4.26
N LEU A 66 -33.85 -20.59 3.45
CA LEU A 66 -33.55 -19.85 2.22
C LEU A 66 -34.71 -19.98 1.22
N THR A 67 -35.16 -18.85 0.68
CA THR A 67 -36.24 -18.79 -0.32
C THR A 67 -35.80 -18.18 -1.65
N ASP A 68 -34.71 -17.41 -1.67
CA ASP A 68 -34.15 -16.83 -2.89
C ASP A 68 -33.41 -17.86 -3.74
N ALA A 69 -33.78 -17.98 -5.02
CA ALA A 69 -33.20 -18.95 -5.94
C ALA A 69 -31.73 -18.70 -6.30
N GLN A 70 -31.25 -17.46 -6.10
CA GLN A 70 -29.87 -17.06 -6.34
C GLN A 70 -29.06 -17.00 -5.04
N GLY A 71 -29.65 -17.38 -3.90
CA GLY A 71 -28.98 -17.37 -2.59
C GLY A 71 -28.78 -15.97 -2.01
N ASN A 72 -29.48 -14.95 -2.51
CA ASN A 72 -29.37 -13.60 -2.00
C ASN A 72 -30.26 -13.37 -0.78
N ILE A 73 -29.68 -12.78 0.25
CA ILE A 73 -30.37 -12.46 1.51
C ILE A 73 -30.10 -11.00 1.81
N VAL A 74 -31.14 -10.25 2.17
CA VAL A 74 -31.02 -8.85 2.59
C VAL A 74 -31.65 -8.69 3.97
N ILE A 75 -30.82 -8.36 4.95
CA ILE A 75 -31.28 -7.99 6.29
C ILE A 75 -31.45 -6.48 6.29
N LYS A 76 -32.69 -5.99 6.37
CA LYS A 76 -33.00 -4.57 6.46
C LYS A 76 -33.26 -4.18 7.91
N GLY A 77 -32.54 -3.18 8.40
CA GLY A 77 -32.60 -2.74 9.79
C GLY A 77 -31.23 -2.33 10.31
N ASP A 78 -31.20 -1.68 11.48
CA ASP A 78 -29.97 -1.19 12.11
C ASP A 78 -29.24 -2.33 12.84
N VAL A 79 -28.60 -3.23 12.09
CA VAL A 79 -27.92 -4.42 12.63
C VAL A 79 -26.75 -4.01 13.53
N ARG A 80 -26.74 -4.53 14.76
CA ARG A 80 -25.70 -4.33 15.77
C ARG A 80 -24.80 -5.55 15.94
N SER A 81 -25.32 -6.76 15.79
CA SER A 81 -24.53 -7.99 15.82
C SER A 81 -25.04 -8.98 14.78
N LEU A 82 -24.12 -9.63 14.07
CA LEU A 82 -24.45 -10.63 13.07
C LEU A 82 -23.56 -11.87 13.24
N VAL A 83 -24.20 -13.03 13.37
CA VAL A 83 -23.57 -14.34 13.20
C VAL A 83 -24.10 -14.96 11.92
N CYS A 84 -23.19 -15.25 10.99
CA CYS A 84 -23.46 -15.80 9.67
C CYS A 84 -22.38 -16.82 9.24
N SER A 85 -21.85 -17.53 10.23
CA SER A 85 -20.79 -18.52 10.09
C SER A 85 -21.28 -19.81 9.42
N LYS A 86 -20.43 -20.49 8.65
CA LYS A 86 -20.74 -21.82 8.06
C LYS A 86 -21.93 -21.84 7.10
N LEU A 87 -22.17 -20.73 6.41
CA LEU A 87 -23.30 -20.57 5.49
C LEU A 87 -22.92 -20.71 4.01
N GLU A 88 -21.68 -21.09 3.69
CA GLU A 88 -21.16 -21.12 2.30
C GLU A 88 -21.35 -19.75 1.62
N LEU A 89 -21.10 -18.65 2.37
CA LEU A 89 -21.18 -17.31 1.82
C LEU A 89 -20.06 -17.08 0.81
N THR A 90 -20.43 -16.62 -0.39
CA THR A 90 -19.51 -16.19 -1.44
C THR A 90 -19.34 -14.67 -1.44
N ALA A 91 -20.30 -13.92 -0.88
CA ALA A 91 -20.23 -12.49 -0.68
C ALA A 91 -20.95 -12.06 0.60
N LEU A 92 -20.42 -11.02 1.25
CA LEU A 92 -20.98 -10.37 2.43
C LEU A 92 -20.71 -8.86 2.32
N ASP A 93 -21.76 -8.06 2.32
CA ASP A 93 -21.71 -6.60 2.28
C ASP A 93 -22.34 -6.02 3.56
N VAL A 94 -21.47 -5.48 4.42
CA VAL A 94 -21.82 -4.83 5.70
C VAL A 94 -21.59 -3.31 5.66
N THR A 95 -21.31 -2.75 4.48
CA THR A 95 -20.95 -1.32 4.30
C THR A 95 -22.10 -0.36 4.65
N GLN A 96 -23.33 -0.87 4.72
CA GLN A 96 -24.54 -0.14 5.11
C GLN A 96 -25.03 -0.50 6.52
N ALA A 97 -24.16 -1.04 7.37
CA ALA A 97 -24.44 -1.39 8.77
C ALA A 97 -23.55 -0.61 9.77
N PRO A 98 -23.70 0.72 9.88
CA PRO A 98 -22.81 1.57 10.69
C PRO A 98 -22.91 1.34 12.21
N SER A 99 -23.93 0.60 12.67
CA SER A 99 -24.11 0.23 14.09
C SER A 99 -23.50 -1.12 14.46
N LEU A 100 -22.90 -1.84 13.52
CA LEU A 100 -22.34 -3.16 13.73
C LEU A 100 -21.18 -3.11 14.75
N THR A 101 -21.33 -3.83 15.86
CA THR A 101 -20.32 -3.96 16.93
C THR A 101 -19.68 -5.33 16.96
N SER A 102 -20.32 -6.36 16.39
CA SER A 102 -19.78 -7.72 16.37
C SER A 102 -20.18 -8.44 15.09
N LEU A 103 -19.19 -9.03 14.41
CA LEU A 103 -19.39 -9.79 13.18
C LEU A 103 -18.69 -11.14 13.29
N TYR A 104 -19.47 -12.21 13.12
CA TYR A 104 -19.01 -13.59 13.04
C TYR A 104 -19.41 -14.13 11.66
N CYS A 105 -18.41 -14.33 10.80
CA CYS A 105 -18.56 -14.74 9.40
C CYS A 105 -17.52 -15.80 9.01
N GLU A 106 -16.99 -16.51 10.00
CA GLU A 106 -16.02 -17.59 9.83
C GLU A 106 -16.57 -18.79 9.06
N GLU A 107 -15.64 -19.60 8.52
CA GLU A 107 -15.95 -20.86 7.80
C GLU A 107 -16.91 -20.64 6.63
N ASN A 108 -16.57 -19.69 5.75
CA ASN A 108 -17.30 -19.35 4.53
C ASN A 108 -16.34 -19.35 3.31
N GLU A 109 -16.78 -18.83 2.16
CA GLU A 109 -15.99 -18.75 0.92
C GLU A 109 -15.68 -17.30 0.51
N LEU A 110 -15.65 -16.38 1.48
CA LEU A 110 -15.45 -14.96 1.21
C LEU A 110 -14.06 -14.69 0.65
N LYS A 111 -13.98 -14.03 -0.51
CA LYS A 111 -12.71 -13.61 -1.14
C LYS A 111 -12.28 -12.20 -0.73
N ALA A 112 -13.23 -11.41 -0.27
CA ALA A 112 -13.05 -10.05 0.20
C ALA A 112 -14.06 -9.77 1.32
N LEU A 113 -13.68 -8.89 2.23
CA LEU A 113 -14.54 -8.40 3.29
C LEU A 113 -14.21 -6.93 3.53
N ASP A 114 -15.17 -6.05 3.25
CA ASP A 114 -15.07 -4.62 3.51
C ASP A 114 -15.81 -4.27 4.80
N VAL A 115 -15.06 -3.81 5.80
CA VAL A 115 -15.58 -3.39 7.11
C VAL A 115 -15.31 -1.90 7.38
N LYS A 116 -14.96 -1.13 6.34
CA LYS A 116 -14.50 0.25 6.47
C LYS A 116 -15.53 1.15 7.16
N GLN A 117 -16.81 0.98 6.86
CA GLN A 117 -17.89 1.81 7.43
C GLN A 117 -18.39 1.31 8.80
N ASN A 118 -17.80 0.24 9.34
CA ASN A 118 -18.18 -0.34 10.63
C ASN A 118 -17.25 0.15 11.74
N GLU A 119 -17.11 1.47 11.90
CA GLU A 119 -16.20 2.10 12.88
C GLU A 119 -16.44 1.68 14.34
N LYS A 120 -17.66 1.21 14.66
CA LYS A 120 -18.06 0.71 15.98
C LYS A 120 -17.73 -0.78 16.23
N LEU A 121 -17.15 -1.46 15.23
CA LEU A 121 -16.85 -2.89 15.29
C LEU A 121 -15.81 -3.17 16.39
N LYS A 122 -16.18 -4.02 17.34
CA LYS A 122 -15.34 -4.44 18.47
C LYS A 122 -14.82 -5.86 18.30
N ILE A 123 -15.59 -6.72 17.65
CA ILE A 123 -15.27 -8.14 17.46
C ILE A 123 -15.44 -8.47 15.98
N LEU A 124 -14.37 -8.99 15.38
CA LEU A 124 -14.39 -9.50 14.02
C LEU A 124 -13.83 -10.93 13.95
N HIS A 125 -14.70 -11.89 13.67
CA HIS A 125 -14.35 -13.28 13.40
C HIS A 125 -14.62 -13.56 11.93
N CYS A 126 -13.57 -13.77 11.15
CA CYS A 126 -13.63 -14.01 9.71
C CYS A 126 -12.68 -15.14 9.27
N PHE A 127 -12.23 -15.96 10.21
CA PHE A 127 -11.29 -17.05 9.96
C PHE A 127 -11.88 -18.13 9.02
N LYS A 128 -11.01 -18.94 8.39
CA LYS A 128 -11.40 -19.99 7.42
C LYS A 128 -12.26 -19.45 6.28
N ASN A 129 -11.70 -18.49 5.56
CA ASN A 129 -12.27 -17.91 4.33
C ASN A 129 -11.18 -17.90 3.23
N GLN A 130 -11.38 -17.13 2.16
CA GLN A 130 -10.42 -16.95 1.05
C GLN A 130 -9.96 -15.48 0.93
N ILE A 131 -10.00 -14.73 2.04
CA ILE A 131 -9.69 -13.30 2.07
C ILE A 131 -8.19 -13.11 1.84
N ARG A 132 -7.84 -12.30 0.84
CA ARG A 132 -6.42 -12.02 0.49
C ARG A 132 -5.89 -10.71 1.06
N LYS A 133 -6.80 -9.76 1.33
CA LYS A 133 -6.51 -8.45 1.91
C LYS A 133 -7.64 -8.11 2.88
N LEU A 134 -7.28 -7.76 4.11
CA LEU A 134 -8.21 -7.36 5.16
C LEU A 134 -7.76 -5.99 5.69
N LYS A 135 -8.48 -4.93 5.31
CA LYS A 135 -8.24 -3.57 5.81
C LYS A 135 -9.14 -3.32 7.02
N VAL A 136 -8.55 -2.93 8.14
CA VAL A 136 -9.23 -2.66 9.42
C VAL A 136 -8.77 -1.35 10.07
N ASP A 137 -8.14 -0.47 9.29
CA ASP A 137 -7.58 0.82 9.69
C ASP A 137 -8.64 1.77 10.27
N GLU A 138 -9.86 1.78 9.75
CA GLU A 138 -10.96 2.60 10.29
C GLU A 138 -11.67 1.97 11.50
N ASN A 139 -11.31 0.74 11.89
CA ASN A 139 -11.97 0.00 12.98
C ASN A 139 -11.20 0.17 14.32
N GLU A 140 -10.94 1.40 14.73
CA GLU A 140 -10.22 1.73 15.98
C GLU A 140 -10.89 1.17 17.25
N ALA A 141 -12.19 0.84 17.17
CA ALA A 141 -12.95 0.22 18.25
C ALA A 141 -12.66 -1.28 18.44
N LEU A 142 -11.93 -1.94 17.53
CA LEU A 142 -11.65 -3.37 17.61
C LEU A 142 -10.92 -3.74 18.90
N GLU A 143 -11.48 -4.71 19.61
CA GLU A 143 -10.96 -5.31 20.84
C GLU A 143 -10.48 -6.75 20.57
N GLU A 144 -11.08 -7.43 19.58
CA GLU A 144 -10.79 -8.82 19.20
C GLU A 144 -10.87 -9.03 17.68
N LEU A 145 -9.82 -9.64 17.11
CA LEU A 145 -9.75 -9.97 15.68
C LEU A 145 -9.24 -11.41 15.45
N PHE A 146 -10.11 -12.29 14.97
CA PHE A 146 -9.75 -13.64 14.53
C PHE A 146 -9.93 -13.78 13.01
N CYS A 147 -8.82 -13.80 12.29
CA CYS A 147 -8.75 -13.84 10.83
C CYS A 147 -7.87 -14.99 10.29
N TYR A 148 -7.47 -15.93 11.14
CA TYR A 148 -6.65 -17.10 10.77
C TYR A 148 -7.26 -17.96 9.63
N ASP A 149 -6.46 -18.83 9.02
CA ASP A 149 -6.89 -19.64 7.85
C ASP A 149 -7.47 -18.76 6.70
N ASN A 150 -6.78 -17.67 6.36
CA ASN A 150 -7.05 -16.85 5.17
C ASN A 150 -5.73 -16.56 4.46
N PRO A 151 -5.64 -16.53 3.11
CA PRO A 151 -4.39 -16.26 2.40
C PRO A 151 -3.96 -14.76 2.42
N LEU A 152 -3.77 -14.20 3.62
CA LEU A 152 -3.34 -12.83 3.90
C LEU A 152 -1.82 -12.70 3.84
N TYR A 153 -1.27 -12.05 2.81
CA TYR A 153 0.18 -11.82 2.75
C TYR A 153 0.66 -10.72 3.70
N THR A 154 -0.22 -9.77 4.01
CA THR A 154 0.03 -8.63 4.91
C THR A 154 -1.16 -8.44 5.86
N LEU A 155 -0.89 -7.91 7.05
CA LEU A 155 -1.90 -7.47 8.00
C LEU A 155 -1.36 -6.27 8.80
N ASP A 156 -1.97 -5.09 8.59
CA ASP A 156 -1.65 -3.87 9.33
C ASP A 156 -2.73 -3.61 10.39
N LEU A 157 -2.32 -3.60 11.65
CA LEU A 157 -3.17 -3.35 12.82
C LEU A 157 -2.69 -2.12 13.61
N SER A 158 -1.98 -1.19 12.96
CA SER A 158 -1.36 -0.04 13.63
C SER A 158 -2.35 0.99 14.16
N GLU A 159 -3.55 1.09 13.59
CA GLU A 159 -4.61 1.97 14.09
C GLU A 159 -5.51 1.30 15.15
N ASN A 160 -5.43 -0.01 15.32
CA ASN A 160 -6.33 -0.77 16.21
C ASN A 160 -5.83 -0.82 17.66
N LYS A 161 -5.69 0.35 18.28
CA LYS A 161 -5.07 0.52 19.62
C LYS A 161 -5.81 -0.20 20.75
N LYS A 162 -7.10 -0.50 20.57
CA LYS A 162 -7.92 -1.21 21.57
C LYS A 162 -7.84 -2.73 21.46
N LEU A 163 -7.20 -3.28 20.43
CA LEU A 163 -7.06 -4.72 20.27
C LEU A 163 -6.36 -5.30 21.49
N ARG A 164 -6.94 -6.37 22.04
CA ARG A 164 -6.37 -7.17 23.12
C ARG A 164 -5.94 -8.54 22.63
N TRP A 165 -6.70 -9.09 21.67
CA TRP A 165 -6.46 -10.42 21.10
C TRP A 165 -6.49 -10.38 19.58
N VAL A 166 -5.43 -10.90 18.97
CA VAL A 166 -5.34 -11.13 17.53
C VAL A 166 -4.99 -12.58 17.28
N SER A 167 -5.74 -13.23 16.40
CA SER A 167 -5.40 -14.53 15.83
C SER A 167 -5.40 -14.46 14.31
N CYS A 168 -4.20 -14.56 13.75
CA CYS A 168 -3.92 -14.46 12.32
C CYS A 168 -3.04 -15.61 11.83
N SER A 169 -3.05 -16.74 12.57
CA SER A 169 -2.28 -17.93 12.23
C SER A 169 -2.66 -18.51 10.87
N ALA A 170 -1.81 -19.37 10.31
CA ALA A 170 -2.12 -20.14 9.10
C ALA A 170 -2.55 -19.26 7.91
N SER A 171 -1.95 -18.07 7.77
CA SER A 171 -2.47 -17.03 6.87
C SER A 171 -1.51 -16.52 5.81
N LYS A 172 -0.31 -17.10 5.64
CA LYS A 172 0.70 -16.63 4.66
C LYS A 172 1.27 -15.23 4.93
N ILE A 173 1.08 -14.72 6.14
CA ILE A 173 1.50 -13.37 6.50
C ILE A 173 3.03 -13.29 6.51
N GLY A 174 3.59 -12.52 5.59
CA GLY A 174 4.99 -12.12 5.62
C GLY A 174 5.19 -10.77 6.34
N ARG A 175 4.13 -9.97 6.47
CA ARG A 175 4.16 -8.66 7.16
C ARG A 175 3.03 -8.51 8.14
N LEU A 176 3.36 -8.43 9.42
CA LEU A 176 2.45 -8.08 10.49
C LEU A 176 2.94 -6.83 11.19
N LYS A 177 2.08 -5.83 11.32
CA LYS A 177 2.34 -4.61 12.10
C LYS A 177 1.22 -4.40 13.09
N VAL A 178 1.55 -3.98 14.30
CA VAL A 178 0.55 -3.70 15.36
C VAL A 178 0.73 -2.30 15.93
N ALA A 179 -0.27 -1.81 16.66
CA ALA A 179 -0.22 -0.52 17.33
C ALA A 179 0.79 -0.51 18.49
N GLN A 180 1.83 0.32 18.40
CA GLN A 180 2.89 0.37 19.43
C GLN A 180 2.40 1.00 20.75
N ASP A 181 1.40 1.87 20.70
CA ASP A 181 0.69 2.45 21.84
C ASP A 181 -0.61 1.69 22.17
N GLY A 182 -0.74 0.44 21.70
CA GLY A 182 -1.94 -0.38 21.83
C GLY A 182 -2.04 -1.22 23.12
N ALA A 183 -3.21 -1.84 23.30
CA ALA A 183 -3.57 -2.67 24.46
C ALA A 183 -3.29 -4.17 24.27
N LEU A 184 -2.68 -4.57 23.14
CA LEU A 184 -2.53 -5.96 22.71
C LEU A 184 -1.86 -6.84 23.77
N GLU A 185 -2.54 -7.90 24.17
CA GLU A 185 -2.12 -8.84 25.21
C GLU A 185 -1.66 -10.17 24.66
N THR A 186 -2.28 -10.63 23.56
CA THR A 186 -1.97 -11.92 22.94
C THR A 186 -2.01 -11.79 21.43
N ILE A 187 -0.97 -12.31 20.78
CA ILE A 187 -0.86 -12.42 19.33
C ILE A 187 -0.63 -13.89 18.98
N LEU A 188 -1.57 -14.50 18.25
CA LEU A 188 -1.42 -15.79 17.61
C LEU A 188 -1.07 -15.54 16.14
N CYS A 189 0.17 -15.84 15.77
CA CYS A 189 0.70 -15.60 14.43
C CYS A 189 1.54 -16.77 13.90
N SER A 190 1.45 -17.95 14.52
CA SER A 190 2.06 -19.19 14.04
C SER A 190 1.55 -19.60 12.66
N GLN A 191 2.28 -20.45 11.96
CA GLN A 191 1.93 -20.99 10.65
C GLN A 191 1.83 -19.90 9.57
N ASN A 192 2.71 -18.92 9.63
CA ASN A 192 2.77 -17.81 8.67
C ASN A 192 4.10 -17.82 7.91
N GLU A 193 4.50 -16.70 7.32
CA GLU A 193 5.77 -16.55 6.62
C GLU A 193 6.59 -15.40 7.23
N LEU A 194 6.40 -15.13 8.53
CA LEU A 194 7.12 -14.10 9.30
C LEU A 194 8.56 -14.56 9.56
N LYS A 195 9.49 -13.99 8.81
CA LYS A 195 10.94 -14.21 8.90
C LYS A 195 11.65 -12.96 8.42
N GLY A 196 12.93 -12.78 8.76
CA GLY A 196 13.69 -11.62 8.30
C GLY A 196 13.03 -10.29 8.71
N ALA A 197 13.00 -9.34 7.79
CA ALA A 197 12.35 -8.03 7.96
C ALA A 197 10.87 -8.10 8.39
N GLY A 198 10.14 -9.14 7.97
CA GLY A 198 8.74 -9.35 8.33
C GLY A 198 8.54 -9.58 9.84
N MET A 199 9.38 -10.44 10.43
CA MET A 199 9.36 -10.70 11.88
C MET A 199 9.80 -9.47 12.67
N GLN A 200 10.80 -8.76 12.17
CA GLN A 200 11.36 -7.58 12.81
C GLN A 200 10.38 -6.41 12.82
N ARG A 201 9.63 -6.21 11.73
CA ARG A 201 8.53 -5.25 11.64
C ARG A 201 7.50 -5.50 12.75
N LEU A 202 7.11 -6.77 12.96
CA LEU A 202 6.26 -7.15 14.08
C LEU A 202 6.90 -6.74 15.41
N LEU A 203 8.12 -7.21 15.70
CA LEU A 203 8.82 -6.95 16.97
C LEU A 203 8.98 -5.45 17.29
N ARG A 204 9.33 -4.62 16.29
CA ARG A 204 9.46 -3.15 16.46
C ARG A 204 8.12 -2.49 16.76
N SER A 205 7.04 -3.01 16.16
CA SER A 205 5.68 -2.51 16.35
C SER A 205 5.02 -3.00 17.64
N LEU A 206 5.56 -4.04 18.31
CA LEU A 206 5.00 -4.55 19.55
C LEU A 206 4.88 -3.46 20.63
N PRO A 207 3.74 -3.39 21.34
CA PRO A 207 3.58 -2.54 22.51
C PRO A 207 4.67 -2.76 23.55
N ASN A 208 5.16 -1.69 24.16
CA ASN A 208 6.10 -1.81 25.26
C ASN A 208 5.37 -2.21 26.55
N ARG A 209 5.52 -3.45 26.97
CA ARG A 209 4.94 -4.05 28.19
C ARG A 209 5.98 -4.30 29.27
N LYS A 210 7.19 -3.72 29.17
CA LYS A 210 8.31 -3.98 30.09
C LYS A 210 7.93 -3.73 31.56
N SER A 211 7.23 -2.64 31.83
CA SER A 211 6.78 -2.22 33.17
C SER A 211 5.41 -2.79 33.58
N MET A 212 4.73 -3.53 32.71
CA MET A 212 3.41 -4.09 33.02
C MET A 212 3.54 -5.35 33.91
N ALA A 213 2.58 -5.53 34.81
CA ALA A 213 2.50 -6.72 35.67
C ALA A 213 2.31 -8.01 34.87
N LEU A 214 1.52 -7.95 33.79
CA LEU A 214 1.28 -9.07 32.88
C LEU A 214 2.02 -8.85 31.56
N LYS A 215 2.98 -9.74 31.30
CA LYS A 215 3.70 -9.83 30.03
C LYS A 215 2.73 -10.23 28.91
N GLY A 216 2.98 -9.70 27.72
CA GLY A 216 2.24 -10.11 26.52
C GLY A 216 2.60 -11.54 26.12
N LYS A 217 1.74 -12.22 25.37
CA LYS A 217 1.98 -13.57 24.84
C LYS A 217 2.12 -13.50 23.32
N LEU A 218 3.23 -13.99 22.80
CA LEU A 218 3.52 -14.05 21.36
C LEU A 218 3.60 -15.52 20.92
N MET A 219 2.51 -16.04 20.39
CA MET A 219 2.38 -17.43 19.94
C MET A 219 2.83 -17.50 18.48
N VAL A 220 4.13 -17.76 18.29
CA VAL A 220 4.86 -17.50 17.02
C VAL A 220 5.22 -18.77 16.26
N ILE A 221 5.38 -19.91 16.93
CA ILE A 221 5.78 -21.17 16.29
C ILE A 221 4.81 -22.29 16.66
N ASN A 222 4.40 -23.10 15.69
CA ASN A 222 3.61 -24.30 15.86
C ASN A 222 4.20 -25.44 15.03
N ASN A 223 5.01 -26.27 15.68
CA ASN A 223 5.74 -27.39 15.07
C ASN A 223 4.95 -28.72 15.11
N SER A 224 3.61 -28.69 15.18
CA SER A 224 2.82 -29.91 15.41
C SER A 224 2.87 -30.92 14.26
N GLU A 225 2.73 -30.51 12.99
CA GLU A 225 2.67 -31.44 11.83
C GLU A 225 3.19 -30.86 10.51
N THR A 226 3.41 -29.54 10.41
CA THR A 226 3.96 -28.84 9.24
C THR A 226 5.01 -27.83 9.70
N PRO A 227 6.02 -27.49 8.86
CA PRO A 227 6.90 -26.38 9.17
C PRO A 227 6.07 -25.12 9.33
N ASP A 228 6.25 -24.41 10.45
CA ASP A 228 5.50 -23.19 10.75
C ASP A 228 5.63 -22.13 9.64
N GLY A 229 6.78 -22.09 8.96
CA GLY A 229 7.06 -21.10 7.92
C GLY A 229 7.56 -19.77 8.49
N ASN A 230 7.24 -19.46 9.75
CA ASN A 230 7.94 -18.42 10.50
C ASN A 230 9.37 -18.89 10.86
N ILE A 231 10.27 -17.92 11.00
CA ILE A 231 11.60 -18.10 11.59
C ILE A 231 11.70 -17.14 12.76
N PHE A 232 12.07 -17.67 13.93
CA PHE A 232 12.17 -16.88 15.16
C PHE A 232 13.38 -17.33 15.98
N SER A 233 14.41 -16.49 15.94
CA SER A 233 15.74 -16.73 16.51
C SER A 233 15.82 -16.44 18.01
N SER A 234 16.89 -16.90 18.65
CA SER A 234 17.20 -16.58 20.05
C SER A 234 17.37 -15.08 20.31
N ASN A 235 17.94 -14.34 19.35
CA ASN A 235 18.02 -12.88 19.43
C ASN A 235 16.63 -12.21 19.34
N GLU A 236 15.76 -12.68 18.45
CA GLU A 236 14.38 -12.19 18.33
C GLU A 236 13.55 -12.47 19.59
N ALA A 237 13.76 -13.63 20.23
CA ALA A 237 13.17 -13.94 21.51
C ALA A 237 13.60 -12.92 22.58
N SER A 238 14.90 -12.62 22.66
CA SER A 238 15.43 -11.62 23.59
C SER A 238 14.82 -10.23 23.35
N ILE A 239 14.72 -9.78 22.10
CA ILE A 239 14.09 -8.48 21.75
C ILE A 239 12.62 -8.43 22.20
N ALA A 240 11.87 -9.51 21.99
CA ALA A 240 10.48 -9.60 22.45
C ALA A 240 10.38 -9.54 23.98
N GLU A 241 11.24 -10.27 24.69
CA GLU A 241 11.30 -10.30 26.15
C GLU A 241 11.67 -8.94 26.76
N GLU A 242 12.62 -8.22 26.16
CA GLU A 242 13.00 -6.86 26.57
C GLU A 242 11.82 -5.88 26.49
N ARG A 243 10.92 -6.09 25.52
CA ARG A 243 9.65 -5.36 25.37
C ARG A 243 8.53 -5.89 26.24
N GLY A 244 8.76 -6.94 27.03
CA GLY A 244 7.78 -7.52 27.93
C GLY A 244 6.80 -8.50 27.27
N TRP A 245 7.22 -9.15 26.19
CA TRP A 245 6.47 -10.20 25.49
C TRP A 245 7.13 -11.55 25.72
N LEU A 246 6.33 -12.60 25.94
CA LEU A 246 6.78 -13.97 26.12
C LEU A 246 6.54 -14.74 24.81
N PRO A 247 7.59 -15.05 24.04
CA PRO A 247 7.47 -15.92 22.88
C PRO A 247 7.06 -17.33 23.31
N ARG A 248 6.18 -17.95 22.51
CA ARG A 248 5.64 -19.27 22.75
C ARG A 248 5.70 -20.13 21.51
N GLU A 249 5.97 -21.41 21.71
CA GLU A 249 5.80 -22.46 20.71
C GLU A 249 4.70 -23.45 21.13
N TRP A 250 3.98 -24.00 20.16
CA TRP A 250 3.04 -25.08 20.41
C TRP A 250 3.79 -26.39 20.56
N ASN A 251 3.75 -26.97 21.76
CA ASN A 251 4.33 -28.27 22.04
C ASN A 251 3.26 -29.36 21.86
N LYS A 252 3.44 -30.22 20.86
CA LYS A 252 2.51 -31.30 20.54
C LYS A 252 2.44 -32.36 21.63
N GLU A 253 3.56 -32.71 22.25
CA GLU A 253 3.62 -33.77 23.27
C GLU A 253 2.86 -33.37 24.55
N GLN A 254 2.89 -32.08 24.87
CA GLN A 254 2.24 -31.51 26.06
C GLN A 254 0.87 -30.88 25.76
N ASP A 255 0.45 -30.86 24.49
CA ASP A 255 -0.81 -30.25 24.00
C ASP A 255 -1.04 -28.83 24.51
N LYS A 256 0.03 -28.00 24.52
CA LYS A 256 -0.04 -26.63 25.02
C LYS A 256 1.06 -25.73 24.46
N TRP A 257 0.83 -24.43 24.60
CA TRP A 257 1.86 -23.41 24.38
C TRP A 257 2.88 -23.39 25.54
N ILE A 258 4.16 -23.51 25.21
CA ILE A 258 5.28 -23.44 26.15
C ILE A 258 6.18 -22.24 25.82
N ASP A 259 7.04 -21.82 26.76
CA ASP A 259 8.04 -20.77 26.50
C ASP A 259 8.99 -21.21 25.38
N TYR A 260 9.28 -20.29 24.46
CA TYR A 260 10.15 -20.55 23.31
C TYR A 260 11.33 -19.58 23.33
N ALA A 261 12.53 -20.13 23.53
CA ALA A 261 13.76 -19.35 23.59
C ALA A 261 14.27 -18.89 22.21
N GLY A 262 13.55 -19.23 21.12
CA GLY A 262 14.04 -19.08 19.76
C GLY A 262 15.02 -20.18 19.36
N THR A 263 15.26 -20.33 18.07
CA THR A 263 16.34 -21.21 17.57
C THR A 263 17.66 -20.46 17.53
N GLU A 264 18.75 -21.11 17.91
CA GLU A 264 20.09 -20.54 17.69
C GLU A 264 20.30 -20.28 16.20
N PRO A 265 20.85 -19.10 15.84
CA PRO A 265 21.09 -18.79 14.45
C PRO A 265 22.18 -19.72 13.91
N THR A 266 21.88 -20.42 12.82
CA THR A 266 22.85 -21.25 12.09
C THR A 266 23.21 -20.54 10.80
N VAL A 267 24.39 -20.84 10.24
CA VAL A 267 24.73 -20.38 8.88
C VAL A 267 23.65 -20.90 7.95
N GLY A 268 22.87 -19.97 7.41
CA GLY A 268 21.76 -20.26 6.53
C GLY A 268 22.22 -20.97 5.25
N LYS A 269 21.27 -21.59 4.54
CA LYS A 269 21.59 -22.33 3.30
C LYS A 269 21.69 -21.44 2.07
N GLY A 270 21.36 -20.16 2.20
CA GLY A 270 21.42 -19.21 1.11
C GLY A 270 22.83 -19.00 0.58
N ILE A 271 22.91 -18.63 -0.70
CA ILE A 271 24.17 -18.38 -1.40
C ILE A 271 23.97 -17.15 -2.29
N MET A 272 24.73 -16.10 -2.02
CA MET A 272 24.84 -14.95 -2.89
C MET A 272 26.22 -14.95 -3.54
N THR A 273 26.27 -14.61 -4.83
CA THR A 273 27.54 -14.35 -5.51
C THR A 273 27.53 -12.98 -6.15
N LEU A 274 28.67 -12.31 -6.12
CA LEU A 274 28.86 -11.06 -6.84
C LEU A 274 30.20 -11.07 -7.58
N THR A 275 30.30 -10.22 -8.61
CA THR A 275 31.53 -9.99 -9.35
C THR A 275 31.75 -8.49 -9.51
N THR A 276 32.89 -7.98 -9.07
CA THR A 276 33.33 -6.59 -9.23
C THR A 276 34.46 -6.46 -10.25
N SER A 277 34.60 -5.30 -10.89
CA SER A 277 35.79 -5.00 -11.70
C SER A 277 37.00 -4.54 -10.89
N LYS A 278 36.88 -4.42 -9.55
CA LYS A 278 38.02 -4.20 -8.66
C LYS A 278 39.01 -5.36 -8.74
N LYS A 279 40.29 -5.05 -8.59
CA LYS A 279 41.42 -5.99 -8.64
C LYS A 279 41.70 -6.56 -7.26
N LYS A 280 42.27 -7.77 -7.23
CA LYS A 280 42.78 -8.40 -6.01
C LYS A 280 43.63 -7.42 -5.19
N GLY A 281 43.37 -7.35 -3.90
CA GLY A 281 43.98 -6.42 -2.96
C GLY A 281 43.25 -5.08 -2.78
N GLU A 282 42.35 -4.71 -3.70
CA GLU A 282 41.47 -3.56 -3.52
C GLU A 282 40.32 -3.88 -2.54
N THR A 283 39.71 -2.83 -2.00
CA THR A 283 38.64 -2.95 -1.00
C THR A 283 37.28 -2.53 -1.54
N LEU A 284 36.24 -3.11 -0.94
CA LEU A 284 34.84 -2.80 -1.16
C LEU A 284 34.07 -2.86 0.17
N THR A 285 32.93 -2.16 0.24
CA THR A 285 32.16 -2.02 1.48
C THR A 285 30.76 -2.58 1.34
N MET A 286 30.39 -3.48 2.23
CA MET A 286 29.10 -4.16 2.18
C MET A 286 28.43 -4.14 3.56
N THR A 287 27.11 -4.11 3.57
CA THR A 287 26.34 -4.50 4.76
C THR A 287 25.57 -5.77 4.45
N LEU A 288 25.77 -6.78 5.29
CA LEU A 288 25.09 -8.08 5.23
C LEU A 288 24.22 -8.21 6.48
N GLY A 289 22.97 -8.66 6.33
CA GLY A 289 22.08 -8.86 7.47
C GLY A 289 21.24 -10.13 7.36
N ALA A 290 21.14 -10.87 8.45
CA ALA A 290 20.19 -11.98 8.63
C ALA A 290 19.25 -11.59 9.78
N SER A 291 17.93 -11.71 9.57
CA SER A 291 16.93 -11.31 10.56
C SER A 291 17.13 -9.88 11.10
N ASP A 292 17.45 -8.92 10.22
CA ASP A 292 17.85 -7.53 10.53
C ASP A 292 18.97 -7.35 11.58
N CYS A 293 19.75 -8.40 11.84
CA CYS A 293 20.96 -8.35 12.65
C CYS A 293 22.17 -8.33 11.70
N VAL A 294 23.07 -7.36 11.86
CA VAL A 294 24.39 -7.42 11.22
C VAL A 294 25.26 -8.33 12.10
N ASN A 295 25.10 -9.64 11.94
CA ASN A 295 25.99 -10.62 12.56
C ASN A 295 26.78 -11.34 11.48
N ILE A 296 28.04 -10.95 11.31
CA ILE A 296 28.94 -11.53 10.31
C ILE A 296 29.22 -13.01 10.54
N GLU A 297 29.10 -13.49 11.79
CA GLU A 297 29.31 -14.90 12.14
C GLU A 297 28.25 -15.83 11.51
N LEU A 298 27.15 -15.27 10.99
CA LEU A 298 26.11 -16.00 10.27
C LEU A 298 26.40 -16.18 8.78
N PHE A 299 27.55 -15.68 8.32
CA PHE A 299 27.93 -15.69 6.93
C PHE A 299 29.33 -16.29 6.73
N GLU A 300 29.46 -17.24 5.82
CA GLU A 300 30.77 -17.64 5.30
C GLU A 300 31.08 -16.84 4.04
N ILE A 301 32.29 -16.27 3.97
CA ILE A 301 32.70 -15.42 2.85
C ILE A 301 33.91 -16.03 2.18
N GLU A 302 33.79 -16.22 0.86
CA GLU A 302 34.86 -16.70 0.00
C GLU A 302 35.21 -15.63 -1.04
N GLY A 303 36.49 -15.53 -1.40
CA GLY A 303 36.97 -14.55 -2.38
C GLY A 303 37.26 -13.16 -1.83
N ALA A 304 37.03 -12.94 -0.53
CA ALA A 304 37.46 -11.75 0.19
C ALA A 304 37.82 -12.05 1.65
N GLU A 305 38.59 -11.16 2.27
CA GLU A 305 38.91 -11.17 3.70
C GLU A 305 38.38 -9.90 4.37
N GLU A 306 37.83 -10.04 5.58
CA GLU A 306 37.39 -8.89 6.37
C GLU A 306 38.60 -8.04 6.79
N VAL A 307 38.50 -6.72 6.57
CA VAL A 307 39.49 -5.73 7.02
C VAL A 307 38.99 -5.02 8.28
N SER A 308 37.72 -4.67 8.30
CA SER A 308 37.08 -3.99 9.43
C SER A 308 35.55 -4.10 9.36
N ALA A 309 34.89 -4.08 10.51
CA ALA A 309 33.45 -3.93 10.64
C ALA A 309 33.14 -2.79 11.62
N GLN A 310 32.40 -1.77 11.17
CA GLN A 310 32.00 -0.63 11.99
C GLN A 310 30.56 -0.23 11.64
N GLU A 311 29.71 -0.09 12.66
CA GLU A 311 28.31 0.36 12.51
C GLU A 311 27.51 -0.46 11.47
N GLY A 312 27.83 -1.75 11.33
CA GLY A 312 27.20 -2.65 10.36
C GLY A 312 27.73 -2.55 8.93
N ILE A 313 28.68 -1.66 8.65
CA ILE A 313 29.39 -1.61 7.37
C ILE A 313 30.66 -2.43 7.52
N ILE A 314 30.82 -3.43 6.65
CA ILE A 314 31.97 -4.32 6.63
C ILE A 314 32.83 -3.98 5.41
N THR A 315 34.10 -3.72 5.64
CA THR A 315 35.09 -3.52 4.58
C THR A 315 35.78 -4.84 4.29
N PHE A 316 35.70 -5.27 3.04
CA PHE A 316 36.34 -6.47 2.53
C PHE A 316 37.51 -6.12 1.64
N ARG A 317 38.62 -6.84 1.78
CA ARG A 317 39.71 -6.84 0.81
C ARG A 317 39.53 -8.04 -0.11
N LEU A 318 39.51 -7.78 -1.41
CA LEU A 318 39.32 -8.82 -2.41
C LEU A 318 40.55 -9.74 -2.49
N THR A 319 40.33 -11.05 -2.40
CA THR A 319 41.39 -12.07 -2.50
C THR A 319 41.30 -12.88 -3.80
N ASP A 320 40.12 -12.95 -4.42
CA ASP A 320 39.89 -13.59 -5.72
C ASP A 320 40.46 -12.77 -6.89
N GLU A 321 41.09 -13.45 -7.85
CA GLU A 321 41.73 -12.80 -9.00
C GLU A 321 40.74 -12.30 -10.06
N GLN A 322 39.53 -12.86 -10.09
CA GLN A 322 38.47 -12.47 -11.03
C GLN A 322 37.44 -11.53 -10.41
N GLY A 323 37.66 -11.03 -9.19
CA GLY A 323 36.73 -10.11 -8.54
C GLY A 323 35.48 -10.78 -7.99
N ARG A 324 35.48 -12.11 -7.81
CA ARG A 324 34.31 -12.85 -7.32
C ARG A 324 34.31 -12.95 -5.80
N ILE A 325 33.13 -12.74 -5.22
CA ILE A 325 32.85 -13.00 -3.81
C ILE A 325 31.64 -13.92 -3.72
N THR A 326 31.72 -14.94 -2.88
CA THR A 326 30.59 -15.80 -2.50
C THR A 326 30.28 -15.60 -1.03
N ILE A 327 29.02 -15.34 -0.72
CA ILE A 327 28.51 -15.23 0.65
C ILE A 327 27.52 -16.36 0.86
N LYS A 328 27.82 -17.25 1.80
CA LYS A 328 26.90 -18.31 2.23
C LYS A 328 26.23 -17.87 3.52
N GLY A 329 24.93 -18.02 3.58
CA GLY A 329 24.09 -17.58 4.68
C GLY A 329 22.77 -17.02 4.18
N ASP A 330 21.78 -17.04 5.06
CA ASP A 330 20.42 -16.60 4.74
C ASP A 330 20.29 -15.08 4.86
N LEU A 331 20.61 -14.36 3.78
CA LEU A 331 20.50 -12.90 3.72
C LEU A 331 19.04 -12.44 3.72
N SER A 332 18.70 -11.56 4.66
CA SER A 332 17.45 -10.79 4.72
C SER A 332 17.61 -9.34 4.26
N TYR A 333 18.83 -8.82 4.34
CA TYR A 333 19.21 -7.47 3.93
C TYR A 333 20.60 -7.52 3.29
N PHE A 334 20.77 -6.86 2.14
CA PHE A 334 22.06 -6.74 1.47
C PHE A 334 22.26 -5.35 0.87
N VAL A 335 23.39 -4.72 1.19
CA VAL A 335 23.76 -3.41 0.66
C VAL A 335 25.20 -3.40 0.13
N CYS A 336 25.34 -2.94 -1.09
CA CYS A 336 26.60 -2.63 -1.75
C CYS A 336 26.41 -1.38 -2.63
N ILE A 337 27.20 -0.34 -2.39
CA ILE A 337 27.03 0.95 -3.07
C ILE A 337 28.38 1.40 -3.59
N ASN A 338 28.46 1.75 -4.87
CA ASN A 338 29.68 2.32 -5.46
C ASN A 338 30.90 1.38 -5.37
N ASP A 339 30.69 0.10 -5.70
CA ASP A 339 31.70 -0.96 -5.60
C ASP A 339 32.08 -1.60 -6.94
N ASP A 340 31.74 -0.94 -8.06
CA ASP A 340 31.99 -1.41 -9.42
C ASP A 340 31.48 -2.83 -9.68
N ILE A 341 30.35 -3.21 -9.05
CA ILE A 341 29.76 -4.53 -9.21
C ILE A 341 29.17 -4.66 -10.62
N THR A 342 29.56 -5.72 -11.31
CA THR A 342 29.18 -6.01 -12.72
C THR A 342 28.18 -7.15 -12.83
N ALA A 343 28.15 -8.05 -11.84
CA ALA A 343 27.16 -9.12 -11.73
C ALA A 343 26.81 -9.39 -10.27
N LEU A 344 25.55 -9.71 -10.01
CA LEU A 344 25.02 -10.03 -8.69
C LEU A 344 23.94 -11.11 -8.84
N ASP A 345 24.12 -12.24 -8.16
CA ASP A 345 23.16 -13.34 -8.09
C ASP A 345 22.70 -13.53 -6.65
N VAL A 346 21.42 -13.20 -6.42
CA VAL A 346 20.71 -13.28 -5.14
C VAL A 346 19.67 -14.41 -5.15
N SER A 347 19.64 -15.25 -6.19
CA SER A 347 18.56 -16.20 -6.44
C SER A 347 18.43 -17.30 -5.39
N LYS A 348 19.46 -17.53 -4.57
CA LYS A 348 19.44 -18.48 -3.46
C LYS A 348 19.20 -17.82 -2.11
N ASN A 349 18.75 -16.57 -2.06
CA ASN A 349 18.36 -15.89 -0.83
C ASN A 349 16.88 -15.48 -0.85
N PRO A 350 15.93 -16.44 -0.87
CA PRO A 350 14.52 -16.14 -1.06
C PRO A 350 13.90 -15.28 0.06
N GLN A 351 14.53 -15.22 1.24
CA GLN A 351 14.11 -14.35 2.35
C GLN A 351 14.62 -12.91 2.28
N LEU A 352 15.33 -12.51 1.22
CA LEU A 352 15.84 -11.14 1.08
C LEU A 352 14.67 -10.14 0.99
N GLY A 353 14.56 -9.28 2.01
CA GLY A 353 13.55 -8.22 2.11
C GLY A 353 14.07 -6.87 1.63
N GLN A 354 15.38 -6.64 1.68
CA GLN A 354 15.97 -5.40 1.18
C GLN A 354 17.25 -5.67 0.39
N LEU A 355 17.30 -5.11 -0.82
CA LEU A 355 18.44 -5.16 -1.71
C LEU A 355 18.79 -3.75 -2.17
N VAL A 356 19.96 -3.26 -1.76
CA VAL A 356 20.54 -2.00 -2.26
C VAL A 356 21.83 -2.32 -2.99
N CYS A 357 21.84 -2.06 -4.29
CA CYS A 357 22.96 -2.29 -5.20
C CYS A 357 23.23 -1.06 -6.08
N SER A 358 22.98 0.14 -5.53
CA SER A 358 23.03 1.39 -6.27
C SER A 358 24.44 1.85 -6.62
N VAL A 359 24.54 2.63 -7.71
CA VAL A 359 25.77 3.18 -8.25
C VAL A 359 26.79 2.08 -8.55
N ASN A 360 26.43 1.13 -9.40
CA ASN A 360 27.30 0.03 -9.83
C ASN A 360 27.31 -0.06 -11.37
N ALA A 361 27.76 -1.18 -11.91
CA ALA A 361 27.84 -1.44 -13.34
C ALA A 361 26.97 -2.63 -13.78
N LEU A 362 25.91 -2.94 -13.03
CA LEU A 362 25.01 -4.05 -13.33
C LEU A 362 24.28 -3.81 -14.65
N LYS A 363 24.31 -4.81 -15.54
CA LYS A 363 23.52 -4.80 -16.80
C LYS A 363 22.17 -5.50 -16.64
N THR A 364 22.10 -6.41 -15.68
CA THR A 364 20.92 -7.21 -15.35
C THR A 364 20.91 -7.45 -13.84
N ILE A 365 19.71 -7.56 -13.28
CA ILE A 365 19.48 -8.06 -11.92
C ILE A 365 18.25 -8.97 -11.96
N ASP A 366 18.35 -10.16 -11.38
CA ASP A 366 17.22 -11.10 -11.31
C ASP A 366 16.72 -11.18 -9.87
N VAL A 367 15.52 -10.64 -9.65
CA VAL A 367 14.85 -10.60 -8.34
C VAL A 367 13.63 -11.52 -8.26
N ARG A 368 13.41 -12.37 -9.27
CA ARG A 368 12.20 -13.23 -9.34
C ARG A 368 12.12 -14.25 -8.21
N ALA A 369 13.27 -14.65 -7.67
CA ALA A 369 13.37 -15.58 -6.54
C ALA A 369 13.16 -14.92 -5.17
N LEU A 370 12.82 -13.63 -5.11
CA LEU A 370 12.73 -12.84 -3.87
C LEU A 370 11.28 -12.43 -3.53
N PRO A 371 10.40 -13.38 -3.17
CA PRO A 371 8.97 -13.09 -2.95
C PRO A 371 8.70 -12.11 -1.79
N TYR A 372 9.65 -11.95 -0.86
CA TYR A 372 9.53 -11.03 0.29
C TYR A 372 10.24 -9.68 0.11
N LEU A 373 10.77 -9.38 -1.09
CA LEU A 373 11.47 -8.13 -1.34
C LEU A 373 10.55 -6.91 -1.11
N GLU A 374 10.91 -6.07 -0.15
CA GLU A 374 10.21 -4.84 0.25
C GLU A 374 10.82 -3.61 -0.41
N THR A 375 12.16 -3.58 -0.45
CA THR A 375 12.93 -2.45 -0.96
C THR A 375 13.95 -2.96 -1.96
N LEU A 376 13.86 -2.42 -3.18
CA LEU A 376 14.86 -2.60 -4.21
C LEU A 376 15.42 -1.24 -4.61
N ASP A 377 16.68 -1.00 -4.27
CA ASP A 377 17.46 0.09 -4.82
C ASP A 377 18.52 -0.45 -5.77
N CYS A 378 18.32 -0.18 -7.06
CA CYS A 378 19.25 -0.47 -8.15
C CYS A 378 19.58 0.81 -8.94
N TYR A 379 19.42 1.97 -8.31
CA TYR A 379 19.68 3.28 -8.90
C TYR A 379 21.10 3.38 -9.47
N GLY A 380 21.28 4.04 -10.62
CA GLY A 380 22.62 4.33 -11.15
C GLY A 380 23.37 3.08 -11.61
N ASN A 381 22.71 2.22 -12.38
CA ASN A 381 23.30 1.04 -13.02
C ASN A 381 23.17 1.15 -14.55
N LYS A 382 23.29 0.02 -15.26
CA LYS A 382 23.15 -0.07 -16.72
C LYS A 382 22.04 -1.05 -17.11
N LEU A 383 20.98 -1.12 -16.30
CA LEU A 383 19.87 -2.03 -16.52
C LEU A 383 19.07 -1.59 -17.75
N SER A 384 18.85 -2.51 -18.68
CA SER A 384 17.99 -2.29 -19.86
C SER A 384 16.58 -2.85 -19.68
N THR A 385 16.43 -3.81 -18.76
CA THR A 385 15.17 -4.44 -18.36
C THR A 385 15.17 -4.67 -16.85
N LEU A 386 14.00 -4.60 -16.23
CA LEU A 386 13.79 -4.94 -14.83
C LEU A 386 12.42 -5.63 -14.69
N ASP A 387 12.41 -6.86 -14.16
CA ASP A 387 11.20 -7.62 -13.88
C ASP A 387 10.98 -7.71 -12.37
N VAL A 388 9.96 -7.01 -11.89
CA VAL A 388 9.52 -6.99 -10.47
C VAL A 388 8.17 -7.68 -10.27
N SER A 389 7.69 -8.44 -11.26
CA SER A 389 6.35 -9.05 -11.25
C SER A 389 6.15 -10.11 -10.17
N HIS A 390 7.23 -10.64 -9.61
CA HIS A 390 7.22 -11.68 -8.57
C HIS A 390 7.41 -11.10 -7.16
N ASN A 391 7.55 -9.78 -7.03
CA ASN A 391 7.82 -9.10 -5.78
C ASN A 391 6.56 -8.36 -5.31
N ALA A 392 5.47 -9.08 -5.09
CA ALA A 392 4.15 -8.50 -4.76
C ALA A 392 4.15 -7.62 -3.49
N LEU A 393 5.13 -7.84 -2.61
CA LEU A 393 5.33 -7.05 -1.39
C LEU A 393 6.18 -5.78 -1.61
N LEU A 394 6.75 -5.53 -2.78
CA LEU A 394 7.64 -4.38 -3.01
C LEU A 394 6.92 -3.05 -2.71
N SER A 395 7.41 -2.31 -1.71
CA SER A 395 6.85 -1.02 -1.28
C SER A 395 7.72 0.17 -1.67
N SER A 396 9.02 -0.05 -1.91
CA SER A 396 9.94 0.98 -2.38
C SER A 396 10.80 0.47 -3.53
N LEU A 397 10.73 1.14 -4.67
CA LEU A 397 11.52 0.84 -5.86
C LEU A 397 12.31 2.06 -6.32
N MET A 398 13.63 2.01 -6.20
CA MET A 398 14.57 2.98 -6.76
C MET A 398 15.31 2.33 -7.94
N CYS A 399 14.88 2.64 -9.16
CA CYS A 399 15.45 2.13 -10.41
C CYS A 399 15.89 3.26 -11.36
N GLY A 400 16.00 4.48 -10.84
CA GLY A 400 16.46 5.63 -11.61
C GLY A 400 17.91 5.52 -12.12
N LYS A 401 18.29 6.40 -13.05
CA LYS A 401 19.60 6.42 -13.75
C LYS A 401 20.00 5.04 -14.29
N ASN A 402 19.12 4.45 -15.08
CA ASN A 402 19.35 3.21 -15.81
C ASN A 402 19.06 3.43 -17.30
N GLU A 403 18.87 2.36 -18.07
CA GLU A 403 18.56 2.40 -19.50
C GLU A 403 17.19 1.76 -19.81
N LEU A 404 16.27 1.73 -18.83
CA LEU A 404 14.96 1.09 -18.95
C LEU A 404 14.11 1.79 -20.01
N SER A 405 13.53 1.01 -20.92
CA SER A 405 12.58 1.51 -21.94
C SER A 405 11.11 1.23 -21.60
N SER A 406 10.88 0.29 -20.68
CA SER A 406 9.57 -0.04 -20.11
C SER A 406 9.74 -0.45 -18.65
N LEU A 407 8.71 -0.23 -17.84
CA LEU A 407 8.64 -0.67 -16.45
C LEU A 407 7.20 -1.10 -16.12
N ASP A 408 7.01 -2.36 -15.74
CA ASP A 408 5.71 -2.89 -15.31
C ASP A 408 5.70 -3.07 -13.79
N VAL A 409 4.84 -2.32 -13.12
CA VAL A 409 4.69 -2.33 -11.65
C VAL A 409 3.31 -2.82 -11.20
N ARG A 410 2.51 -3.42 -12.11
CA ARG A 410 1.12 -3.77 -11.81
C ARG A 410 0.96 -4.90 -10.79
N ALA A 411 1.98 -5.71 -10.61
CA ALA A 411 2.01 -6.76 -9.59
C ALA A 411 2.38 -6.23 -8.19
N ASN A 412 2.92 -5.01 -8.10
CA ASN A 412 3.45 -4.42 -6.86
C ASN A 412 2.37 -3.55 -6.21
N THR A 413 1.26 -4.17 -5.78
CA THR A 413 0.06 -3.44 -5.29
C THR A 413 0.29 -2.67 -3.99
N GLU A 414 1.39 -2.95 -3.30
CA GLU A 414 1.80 -2.31 -2.04
C GLU A 414 2.88 -1.23 -2.25
N LEU A 415 3.12 -0.79 -3.50
CA LEU A 415 4.14 0.21 -3.84
C LEU A 415 3.76 1.61 -3.34
N GLU A 416 4.55 2.15 -2.41
CA GLU A 416 4.40 3.48 -1.81
C GLU A 416 5.35 4.50 -2.45
N TYR A 417 6.57 4.06 -2.82
CA TYR A 417 7.63 4.91 -3.35
C TYR A 417 8.17 4.34 -4.66
N LEU A 418 8.11 5.13 -5.74
CA LEU A 418 8.66 4.76 -7.03
C LEU A 418 9.54 5.87 -7.60
N TYR A 419 10.84 5.61 -7.69
CA TYR A 419 11.84 6.48 -8.30
C TYR A 419 12.41 5.79 -9.55
N CYS A 420 11.99 6.25 -10.72
CA CYS A 420 12.39 5.75 -12.04
C CYS A 420 13.00 6.85 -12.93
N ASP A 421 13.50 7.92 -12.32
CA ASP A 421 14.10 9.07 -13.00
C ASP A 421 15.30 8.69 -13.88
N GLY A 422 15.59 9.43 -14.93
CA GLY A 422 16.80 9.22 -15.73
C GLY A 422 16.84 7.88 -16.46
N ASN A 423 15.71 7.47 -17.03
CA ASN A 423 15.57 6.27 -17.88
C ASN A 423 15.13 6.68 -19.31
N ARG A 424 14.57 5.74 -20.07
CA ARG A 424 14.04 5.95 -21.43
C ARG A 424 12.55 5.60 -21.52
N LEU A 425 11.81 5.70 -20.41
CA LEU A 425 10.40 5.32 -20.32
C LEU A 425 9.52 6.29 -21.12
N SER A 426 8.57 5.77 -21.89
CA SER A 426 7.57 6.59 -22.61
C SER A 426 6.19 6.57 -21.97
N GLU A 427 5.93 5.58 -21.12
CA GLU A 427 4.72 5.39 -20.33
C GLU A 427 5.05 4.59 -19.06
N VAL A 428 4.21 4.75 -18.04
CA VAL A 428 4.19 3.93 -16.82
C VAL A 428 2.73 3.81 -16.41
N ASP A 429 2.24 2.57 -16.25
CA ASP A 429 0.88 2.29 -15.77
C ASP A 429 0.89 2.14 -14.25
N LEU A 430 0.23 3.09 -13.56
CA LEU A 430 0.15 3.15 -12.09
C LEU A 430 -1.23 2.71 -11.56
N SER A 431 -2.10 2.17 -12.42
CA SER A 431 -3.50 1.87 -12.09
C SER A 431 -3.68 0.80 -11.00
N ALA A 432 -2.66 -0.02 -10.75
CA ALA A 432 -2.67 -1.09 -9.76
C ALA A 432 -1.89 -0.75 -8.47
N ASN A 433 -1.46 0.51 -8.29
CA ASN A 433 -0.63 0.93 -7.15
C ASN A 433 -1.39 1.94 -6.25
N PRO A 434 -2.51 1.55 -5.60
CA PRO A 434 -3.38 2.49 -4.88
C PRO A 434 -2.71 3.17 -3.68
N GLU A 435 -1.69 2.55 -3.08
CA GLU A 435 -0.97 3.06 -1.91
C GLU A 435 0.21 4.00 -2.31
N LEU A 436 0.37 4.35 -3.60
CA LEU A 436 1.50 5.16 -4.07
C LEU A 436 1.44 6.58 -3.49
N GLU A 437 2.50 6.99 -2.79
CA GLU A 437 2.64 8.32 -2.19
C GLU A 437 3.58 9.23 -2.98
N VAL A 438 4.70 8.68 -3.45
CA VAL A 438 5.78 9.45 -4.09
C VAL A 438 6.16 8.79 -5.41
N PHE A 439 6.12 9.58 -6.47
CA PHE A 439 6.51 9.15 -7.81
C PHE A 439 7.47 10.13 -8.47
N ASP A 440 8.67 9.67 -8.79
CA ASP A 440 9.63 10.41 -9.61
C ASP A 440 9.89 9.67 -10.91
N CYS A 441 9.53 10.31 -12.02
CA CYS A 441 9.78 9.87 -13.38
C CYS A 441 10.54 10.90 -14.20
N SER A 442 11.21 11.85 -13.54
CA SER A 442 11.92 12.93 -14.19
C SER A 442 12.97 12.40 -15.17
N TYR A 443 13.32 13.15 -16.23
CA TYR A 443 14.31 12.72 -17.23
C TYR A 443 13.95 11.40 -17.92
N ASN A 444 12.73 11.32 -18.44
CA ASN A 444 12.25 10.22 -19.27
C ASN A 444 11.67 10.78 -20.58
N GLN A 445 10.84 10.00 -21.26
CA GLN A 445 10.15 10.37 -22.50
C GLN A 445 8.63 10.31 -22.35
N ILE A 446 8.13 10.42 -21.11
CA ILE A 446 6.71 10.24 -20.78
C ILE A 446 5.86 11.31 -21.44
N THR A 447 4.75 10.88 -22.06
CA THR A 447 3.82 11.80 -22.75
C THR A 447 2.53 12.07 -21.98
N ALA A 448 2.17 11.21 -21.04
CA ALA A 448 0.97 11.33 -20.21
C ALA A 448 1.15 10.59 -18.88
N LEU A 449 0.48 11.08 -17.84
CA LEU A 449 0.41 10.48 -16.52
C LEU A 449 -1.04 10.54 -16.03
N ASP A 450 -1.46 9.50 -15.31
CA ASP A 450 -2.79 9.38 -14.72
C ASP A 450 -2.66 8.88 -13.27
N PHE A 451 -3.19 9.65 -12.32
CA PHE A 451 -3.20 9.35 -10.89
C PHE A 451 -4.61 9.07 -10.36
N SER A 452 -5.59 8.82 -11.23
CA SER A 452 -7.00 8.60 -10.84
C SER A 452 -7.21 7.39 -9.91
N HIS A 453 -6.24 6.47 -9.86
CA HIS A 453 -6.25 5.27 -9.03
C HIS A 453 -5.30 5.36 -7.83
N ASN A 454 -4.65 6.52 -7.60
CA ASN A 454 -3.60 6.71 -6.59
C ASN A 454 -4.01 7.85 -5.63
N PRO A 455 -5.02 7.65 -4.77
CA PRO A 455 -5.58 8.71 -3.91
C PRO A 455 -4.55 9.34 -2.97
N ASP A 456 -3.56 8.57 -2.54
CA ASP A 456 -2.57 8.96 -1.52
C ASP A 456 -1.32 9.67 -2.09
N VAL A 457 -1.22 9.80 -3.42
CA VAL A 457 -0.08 10.45 -4.08
C VAL A 457 0.04 11.90 -3.63
N ARG A 458 1.20 12.27 -3.07
CA ARG A 458 1.48 13.59 -2.47
C ARG A 458 2.68 14.29 -3.07
N SER A 459 3.54 13.56 -3.80
CA SER A 459 4.68 14.14 -4.50
C SER A 459 4.82 13.51 -5.87
N VAL A 460 4.79 14.33 -6.91
CA VAL A 460 4.96 13.92 -8.30
C VAL A 460 6.07 14.75 -8.92
N ALA A 461 7.14 14.07 -9.32
CA ALA A 461 8.21 14.67 -10.11
C ALA A 461 8.19 14.11 -11.53
N CYS A 462 7.98 15.00 -12.50
CA CYS A 462 7.83 14.63 -13.91
C CYS A 462 8.59 15.55 -14.86
N ALA A 463 9.48 16.40 -14.34
CA ALA A 463 10.29 17.30 -15.15
C ALA A 463 11.15 16.55 -16.18
N GLN A 464 11.51 17.22 -17.28
CA GLN A 464 12.29 16.63 -18.36
C GLN A 464 11.60 15.40 -18.96
N ASN A 465 10.33 15.59 -19.34
CA ASN A 465 9.52 14.64 -20.09
C ASN A 465 8.91 15.32 -21.34
N ASN A 466 7.95 14.66 -21.98
CA ASN A 466 7.29 15.11 -23.20
C ASN A 466 5.77 15.34 -23.00
N ILE A 467 5.35 15.82 -21.83
CA ILE A 467 3.94 16.01 -21.49
C ILE A 467 3.41 17.27 -22.19
N ASN A 468 2.55 17.08 -23.20
CA ASN A 468 1.96 18.20 -23.93
C ASN A 468 0.81 18.89 -23.16
N GLU A 469 0.26 19.98 -23.71
CA GLU A 469 -0.80 20.76 -23.07
C GLU A 469 -2.01 19.91 -22.64
N ARG A 470 -2.54 19.10 -23.56
CA ARG A 470 -3.73 18.26 -23.29
C ARG A 470 -3.43 17.18 -22.24
N ALA A 471 -2.25 16.60 -22.28
CA ALA A 471 -1.82 15.60 -21.31
C ALA A 471 -1.60 16.21 -19.92
N MET A 472 -1.10 17.45 -19.84
CA MET A 472 -0.99 18.18 -18.57
C MET A 472 -2.38 18.50 -17.97
N ASP A 473 -3.37 18.84 -18.80
CA ASP A 473 -4.76 18.98 -18.35
C ASP A 473 -5.29 17.68 -17.74
N ALA A 474 -5.05 16.54 -18.41
CA ALA A 474 -5.45 15.22 -17.92
C ALA A 474 -4.74 14.84 -16.61
N LEU A 475 -3.42 15.06 -16.53
CA LEU A 475 -2.61 14.85 -15.34
C LEU A 475 -3.23 15.61 -14.16
N ILE A 476 -3.43 16.92 -14.29
CA ILE A 476 -3.96 17.77 -13.21
C ILE A 476 -5.40 17.36 -12.84
N ALA A 477 -6.21 16.97 -13.82
CA ALA A 477 -7.55 16.45 -13.57
C ALA A 477 -7.53 15.16 -12.74
N SER A 478 -6.56 14.27 -12.97
CA SER A 478 -6.42 12.98 -12.27
C SER A 478 -5.90 13.08 -10.84
N LEU A 479 -5.15 14.15 -10.49
CA LEU A 479 -4.59 14.32 -9.14
C LEU A 479 -5.67 14.34 -8.05
N SER A 480 -5.37 13.83 -6.86
CA SER A 480 -6.28 13.88 -5.71
C SER A 480 -6.54 15.32 -5.24
N ASN A 481 -7.69 15.56 -4.59
CA ASN A 481 -7.98 16.87 -4.01
C ASN A 481 -7.31 17.02 -2.64
N ARG A 482 -6.41 17.99 -2.52
CA ARG A 482 -5.59 18.29 -1.34
C ARG A 482 -5.82 19.71 -0.84
N SER A 483 -7.07 20.18 -0.86
CA SER A 483 -7.41 21.57 -0.50
C SER A 483 -7.02 21.96 0.93
N ASP A 484 -6.87 21.00 1.84
CA ASP A 484 -6.32 21.18 3.19
C ASP A 484 -4.88 21.78 3.14
N GLU A 485 -4.59 22.75 4.00
CA GLU A 485 -3.28 23.41 4.04
C GLU A 485 -2.18 22.49 4.55
N GLU A 486 -2.49 21.52 5.41
CA GLU A 486 -1.49 20.59 5.95
C GLU A 486 -1.17 19.43 4.98
N LYS A 487 -1.94 19.29 3.89
CA LYS A 487 -1.85 18.14 2.96
C LYS A 487 -1.44 18.52 1.54
N LYS A 488 -0.88 19.73 1.34
CA LYS A 488 -0.47 20.21 0.01
C LYS A 488 0.45 19.22 -0.69
N GLY A 489 0.17 18.97 -1.96
CA GLY A 489 0.98 18.07 -2.80
C GLY A 489 2.06 18.82 -3.56
N ASP A 490 3.22 18.21 -3.75
CA ASP A 490 4.31 18.75 -4.57
C ASP A 490 4.19 18.25 -6.01
N LEU A 491 4.28 19.17 -6.97
CA LEU A 491 4.26 18.85 -8.39
C LEU A 491 5.47 19.48 -9.08
N LEU A 492 6.54 18.70 -9.27
CA LEU A 492 7.81 19.15 -9.86
C LEU A 492 7.76 18.94 -11.38
N VAL A 493 7.45 20.00 -12.15
CA VAL A 493 7.01 19.87 -13.55
C VAL A 493 8.05 20.26 -14.58
N VAL A 494 8.90 21.23 -14.25
CA VAL A 494 9.80 21.85 -15.23
C VAL A 494 11.19 21.97 -14.66
N ASP A 495 12.20 21.50 -15.39
CA ASP A 495 13.60 21.80 -15.11
C ASP A 495 14.14 22.81 -16.13
N LYS A 496 14.38 24.05 -15.69
CA LYS A 496 14.92 25.12 -16.54
C LYS A 496 16.44 25.05 -16.74
N ARG A 497 17.14 24.10 -16.11
CA ARG A 497 18.58 23.89 -16.35
C ARG A 497 18.86 23.37 -17.74
N ASP A 498 17.93 22.60 -18.30
CA ASP A 498 18.09 21.95 -19.59
C ASP A 498 16.91 22.30 -20.50
N SER A 499 17.23 22.96 -21.62
CA SER A 499 16.28 23.34 -22.68
C SER A 499 15.56 22.15 -23.34
N LYS A 500 15.93 20.90 -23.01
CA LYS A 500 15.27 19.68 -23.47
C LYS A 500 13.98 19.35 -22.74
N ASP A 501 13.61 20.07 -21.68
CA ASP A 501 12.29 19.88 -21.08
C ASP A 501 11.21 20.25 -22.10
N LYS A 502 10.38 19.28 -22.48
CA LYS A 502 9.27 19.47 -23.42
C LYS A 502 7.92 19.44 -22.72
N ASN A 503 7.90 19.43 -21.39
CA ASN A 503 6.65 19.57 -20.66
C ASN A 503 6.03 20.94 -20.90
N VAL A 504 4.74 20.94 -21.19
CA VAL A 504 3.92 22.16 -21.26
C VAL A 504 3.13 22.26 -19.97
N CYS A 505 3.33 23.34 -19.23
CA CYS A 505 2.56 23.64 -18.02
C CYS A 505 2.23 25.13 -17.97
N LEU A 506 1.01 25.45 -18.38
CA LEU A 506 0.48 26.79 -18.57
C LEU A 506 0.01 27.40 -17.25
N LYS A 507 -0.11 28.74 -17.20
CA LYS A 507 -0.65 29.44 -16.01
C LYS A 507 -2.03 28.95 -15.58
N ARG A 508 -2.91 28.65 -16.55
CA ARG A 508 -4.26 28.13 -16.29
C ARG A 508 -4.21 26.76 -15.60
N GLN A 509 -3.27 25.92 -15.99
CA GLN A 509 -3.04 24.59 -15.43
C GLN A 509 -2.48 24.70 -14.02
N VAL A 510 -1.49 25.57 -13.82
CA VAL A 510 -0.97 25.88 -12.48
C VAL A 510 -2.07 26.36 -11.54
N ALA A 511 -2.95 27.26 -11.99
CA ALA A 511 -4.08 27.74 -11.19
C ALA A 511 -5.04 26.59 -10.81
N THR A 512 -5.37 25.70 -11.75
CA THR A 512 -6.21 24.51 -11.47
C THR A 512 -5.54 23.55 -10.48
N ALA A 513 -4.24 23.29 -10.63
CA ALA A 513 -3.47 22.47 -9.70
C ALA A 513 -3.50 23.08 -8.27
N ARG A 514 -3.24 24.39 -8.16
CA ARG A 514 -3.29 25.13 -6.88
C ARG A 514 -4.67 25.08 -6.22
N GLN A 515 -5.75 25.17 -6.99
CA GLN A 515 -7.12 25.02 -6.46
C GLN A 515 -7.36 23.63 -5.85
N LYS A 516 -6.73 22.58 -6.42
CA LYS A 516 -6.73 21.23 -5.87
C LYS A 516 -5.68 21.03 -4.77
N GLY A 517 -4.98 22.08 -4.33
CA GLY A 517 -3.96 22.02 -3.29
C GLY A 517 -2.61 21.43 -3.72
N TRP A 518 -2.32 21.44 -5.02
CA TRP A 518 -1.01 21.06 -5.56
C TRP A 518 -0.15 22.29 -5.81
N MET A 519 1.15 22.16 -5.57
CA MET A 519 2.16 23.21 -5.73
C MET A 519 3.08 22.89 -6.91
N PRO A 520 2.74 23.37 -8.13
CA PRO A 520 3.64 23.32 -9.28
C PRO A 520 4.94 24.06 -8.98
N LYS A 521 6.06 23.40 -9.23
CA LYS A 521 7.41 23.91 -9.03
C LYS A 521 8.27 23.77 -10.29
N GLU A 522 9.20 24.70 -10.42
CA GLU A 522 10.25 24.70 -11.43
C GLU A 522 11.62 24.63 -10.76
N LEU A 523 12.55 23.90 -11.35
CA LEU A 523 13.93 23.87 -10.92
C LEU A 523 14.69 24.98 -11.64
N LYS A 524 15.21 25.95 -10.88
CA LYS A 524 16.03 27.04 -11.43
C LYS A 524 17.15 27.42 -10.48
N ARG A 525 18.10 28.21 -11.00
CA ARG A 525 19.22 28.73 -10.22
C ARG A 525 18.73 29.84 -9.28
N VAL A 526 19.01 29.69 -7.98
CA VAL A 526 18.76 30.68 -6.93
C VAL A 526 20.10 30.89 -6.19
N GLY A 527 20.75 32.03 -6.46
CA GLY A 527 22.13 32.24 -6.04
C GLY A 527 23.09 31.25 -6.71
N ASP A 528 23.87 30.51 -5.91
CA ASP A 528 24.83 29.52 -6.41
C ASP A 528 24.28 28.09 -6.50
N ASN A 529 23.05 27.86 -6.01
CA ASN A 529 22.43 26.54 -5.99
C ASN A 529 21.21 26.46 -6.90
N PHE A 530 20.83 25.24 -7.28
CA PHE A 530 19.56 24.95 -7.95
C PHE A 530 18.53 24.54 -6.93
N GLN A 531 17.34 25.13 -7.01
CA GLN A 531 16.25 24.88 -6.06
C GLN A 531 14.92 24.77 -6.80
N TRP A 532 14.08 23.86 -6.33
CA TRP A 532 12.67 23.81 -6.71
C TRP A 532 11.95 24.98 -6.07
N VAL A 533 11.40 25.86 -6.89
CA VAL A 533 10.65 27.03 -6.45
C VAL A 533 9.30 27.07 -7.11
N ASP A 534 8.38 27.85 -6.56
CA ASP A 534 7.04 28.03 -7.10
C ASP A 534 7.08 28.42 -8.58
N PHE A 535 6.26 27.71 -9.37
CA PHE A 535 6.14 27.91 -10.80
C PHE A 535 4.81 28.58 -11.14
N GLU A 536 4.88 29.72 -11.81
CA GLU A 536 3.69 30.48 -12.21
C GLU A 536 3.07 30.00 -13.52
N GLY A 537 3.67 29.01 -14.19
CA GLY A 537 3.24 28.53 -15.50
C GLY A 537 3.77 29.37 -16.66
N THR A 538 3.77 28.80 -17.86
CA THR A 538 4.04 29.54 -19.10
C THR A 538 2.77 30.19 -19.65
N ASP A 539 2.94 31.32 -20.35
CA ASP A 539 1.86 31.92 -21.14
C ASP A 539 1.67 31.13 -22.45
N VAL A 540 0.44 31.07 -22.97
CA VAL A 540 0.05 30.23 -24.12
C VAL A 540 0.68 30.76 -25.42
N ALA A 541 1.09 29.90 -26.36
CA ALA A 541 1.54 30.37 -27.66
C ALA A 541 0.39 31.05 -28.42
N ILE A 542 0.68 32.13 -29.16
CA ILE A 542 -0.37 32.86 -29.89
C ILE A 542 -1.12 31.99 -30.89
N ASP A 543 -0.44 31.12 -31.62
CA ASP A 543 -1.06 30.32 -32.68
C ASP A 543 -2.08 29.34 -32.10
N GLU A 544 -1.79 28.77 -30.93
CA GLU A 544 -2.72 27.93 -30.16
C GLU A 544 -3.95 28.73 -29.72
N VAL A 545 -3.75 29.95 -29.24
CA VAL A 545 -4.85 30.85 -28.84
C VAL A 545 -5.75 31.21 -30.03
N LEU A 546 -5.17 31.52 -31.20
CA LEU A 546 -5.94 31.87 -32.39
C LEU A 546 -6.73 30.65 -32.91
N ALA A 547 -6.14 29.46 -32.87
CA ALA A 547 -6.79 28.23 -33.28
C ALA A 547 -7.92 27.80 -32.32
N GLN A 548 -7.65 27.75 -31.01
CA GLN A 548 -8.64 27.38 -29.99
C GLN A 548 -9.86 28.32 -30.00
N GLU A 549 -9.63 29.61 -30.22
CA GLU A 549 -10.69 30.61 -30.15
C GLU A 549 -11.32 30.95 -31.50
N SER A 550 -10.85 30.34 -32.59
CA SER A 550 -11.26 30.64 -33.96
C SER A 550 -11.29 32.16 -34.22
N ALA A 551 -10.22 32.85 -33.79
CA ALA A 551 -10.17 34.31 -33.74
C ALA A 551 -8.89 34.84 -34.41
N THR A 552 -8.89 36.13 -34.72
CA THR A 552 -7.72 36.85 -35.26
C THR A 552 -7.27 37.94 -34.29
N ILE A 553 -6.01 38.36 -34.38
CA ILE A 553 -5.49 39.47 -33.58
C ILE A 553 -6.03 40.79 -34.15
N VAL A 554 -6.67 41.60 -33.30
CA VAL A 554 -7.21 42.93 -33.65
C VAL A 554 -6.35 44.06 -33.06
N ALA A 555 -5.69 43.81 -31.95
CA ALA A 555 -4.70 44.73 -31.39
C ALA A 555 -3.65 43.97 -30.56
N ILE A 556 -2.44 44.49 -30.52
CA ILE A 556 -1.32 43.95 -29.76
C ILE A 556 -0.87 45.05 -28.80
N TYR A 557 -0.54 44.67 -27.57
CA TYR A 557 -0.06 45.55 -26.53
C TYR A 557 1.16 44.92 -25.85
N SER A 558 2.07 45.77 -25.36
CA SER A 558 3.14 45.36 -24.45
C SER A 558 2.53 44.93 -23.11
N VAL A 559 3.32 44.24 -22.28
CA VAL A 559 2.92 43.90 -20.91
C VAL A 559 2.59 45.14 -20.05
N ASP A 560 3.16 46.30 -20.38
CA ASP A 560 2.89 47.58 -19.72
C ASP A 560 1.70 48.34 -20.33
N GLY A 561 0.93 47.71 -21.23
CA GLY A 561 -0.30 48.27 -21.80
C GLY A 561 -0.11 49.25 -22.96
N ARG A 562 1.10 49.42 -23.50
CA ARG A 562 1.32 50.25 -24.69
C ARG A 562 0.93 49.49 -25.95
N ARG A 563 0.17 50.12 -26.84
CA ARG A 563 -0.19 49.51 -28.12
C ARG A 563 1.06 49.31 -29.00
N LEU A 564 1.20 48.11 -29.57
CA LEU A 564 2.32 47.71 -30.43
C LEU A 564 1.85 47.61 -31.89
N ASN A 565 2.77 47.88 -32.82
CA ASN A 565 2.53 47.78 -34.26
C ASN A 565 2.75 46.35 -34.81
N GLY A 566 3.21 45.43 -33.97
CA GLY A 566 3.49 44.05 -34.32
C GLY A 566 3.87 43.25 -33.08
N MET A 567 3.86 41.92 -33.21
CA MET A 567 4.22 41.02 -32.13
C MET A 567 5.72 41.15 -31.84
N GLN A 568 6.07 41.29 -30.57
CA GLN A 568 7.46 41.29 -30.12
C GLN A 568 7.84 39.90 -29.65
N GLU A 569 9.10 39.50 -29.84
CA GLU A 569 9.58 38.22 -29.33
C GLU A 569 9.42 38.18 -27.80
N GLY A 570 8.82 37.11 -27.28
CA GLY A 570 8.42 36.99 -25.89
C GLY A 570 6.93 37.26 -25.66
N VAL A 571 6.59 37.87 -24.53
CA VAL A 571 5.21 37.94 -24.04
C VAL A 571 4.49 39.18 -24.60
N ASN A 572 3.32 38.96 -25.21
CA ASN A 572 2.46 40.00 -25.76
C ASN A 572 1.07 39.92 -25.13
N ILE A 573 0.35 41.05 -25.05
CA ILE A 573 -1.07 41.07 -24.74
C ILE A 573 -1.82 41.30 -26.06
N VAL A 574 -2.62 40.34 -26.49
CA VAL A 574 -3.41 40.42 -27.72
C VAL A 574 -4.88 40.61 -27.40
N ARG A 575 -5.55 41.49 -28.14
CA ARG A 575 -7.00 41.56 -28.20
C ARG A 575 -7.47 40.84 -29.46
N LEU A 576 -8.38 39.89 -29.29
CA LEU A 576 -8.86 39.01 -30.33
C LEU A 576 -10.17 39.54 -30.95
N SER A 577 -10.49 39.08 -32.17
CA SER A 577 -11.70 39.48 -32.91
C SER A 577 -13.00 39.08 -32.22
N ASN A 578 -12.96 38.08 -31.36
CA ASN A 578 -14.06 37.67 -30.49
C ASN A 578 -14.22 38.56 -29.23
N GLY A 579 -13.42 39.63 -29.10
CA GLY A 579 -13.48 40.58 -28.00
C GLY A 579 -12.64 40.23 -26.76
N LYS A 580 -12.08 39.02 -26.68
CA LYS A 580 -11.25 38.60 -25.54
C LYS A 580 -9.84 39.19 -25.59
N VAL A 581 -9.22 39.32 -24.42
CA VAL A 581 -7.81 39.69 -24.27
C VAL A 581 -7.03 38.49 -23.74
N ARG A 582 -5.85 38.24 -24.31
CA ARG A 582 -4.98 37.10 -23.97
C ARG A 582 -3.54 37.57 -23.80
N LYS A 583 -2.87 36.98 -22.82
CA LYS A 583 -1.42 37.07 -22.67
C LYS A 583 -0.82 35.87 -23.38
N VAL A 584 -0.02 36.11 -24.41
CA VAL A 584 0.51 35.07 -25.30
C VAL A 584 2.02 35.19 -25.43
N ILE A 585 2.67 34.08 -25.75
CA ILE A 585 4.07 34.06 -26.18
C ILE A 585 4.12 34.07 -27.70
N TYR A 586 4.96 34.95 -28.24
CA TYR A 586 5.36 34.95 -29.64
C TYR A 586 6.84 34.56 -29.73
N ARG A 587 7.13 33.52 -30.50
CA ARG A 587 8.48 33.13 -30.89
C ARG A 587 8.50 33.15 -32.42
N LYS A 588 9.50 33.81 -32.98
CA LYS A 588 9.57 34.08 -34.42
C LYS A 588 10.10 32.89 -35.20
#